data_AF-A0A4W6BUL6-F1
#
_entry.id   AF-A0A4W6BUL6-F1
#
_cell.length_a   1.000
_cell.length_b   1.000
_cell.length_c   1.000
_cell.angle_alpha   90.00
_cell.angle_beta   90.00
_cell.angle_gamma   90.00
#
_symmetry.space_group_name_H-M   'P 1'
#
loop_
_entity.id
_entity.type
_entity.pdbx_description
1 polymer ?
#
loop_
_entity_poly.entity_id
_entity_poly.type
_entity_poly.pdbx_seq_one_letter_code
_entity_poly.pdbx_strand_id
1 'polypeptide(L)'
;MTLILEEAPERTVGCLEPNNACASTNQRLRRAVTSEKGCGNGVIERGGGANLKNWSVHQKEPDNVPRVILLRKNLLTPSTSHFIMFSVSEFISGNSYEECQATADWLLSNTQVRPIVGIVCGSGLGGLAKMLKDPQVFKYSDIPNFPRSTVHGHAGQLVFGTLKGKPCVCMQGRFHLYEGYPIQKITLPVRVFKLMGVETMIMTNAAGGLNQDYKVGDVMVIKDHINMPGFAGISPLAGPNDDRFGVRFPCMSDAYDRELRELAHDVATELGYNDFLREGVYCVLGGPSFETIAECRMLHMLGADAVGMSTVHEVIVARHAGMRCFALSLISNRAVMDYDSQERANHEEVLETGRQTAEKLENLVSTMVARLEHSNNNSF
;
A
#
# COMPACT_ATOMS: atom_id res chain seq x y z
N MET A 1 -24.86 -4.35 -40.89
CA MET A 1 -24.61 -3.40 -39.78
C MET A 1 -23.44 -2.56 -40.24
N THR A 2 -23.77 -1.43 -40.88
CA THR A 2 -22.85 -0.60 -41.67
C THR A 2 -22.62 0.67 -40.86
N LEU A 3 -21.35 0.94 -40.52
CA LEU A 3 -20.93 2.12 -39.75
C LEU A 3 -21.03 3.36 -40.64
N ILE A 4 -21.83 4.34 -40.23
CA ILE A 4 -21.87 5.69 -40.78
C ILE A 4 -21.07 6.58 -39.83
N LEU A 5 -20.04 7.23 -40.36
CA LEU A 5 -19.25 8.27 -39.70
C LEU A 5 -19.98 9.61 -39.93
N GLU A 6 -20.38 10.29 -38.85
CA GLU A 6 -20.86 11.68 -38.90
C GLU A 6 -19.69 12.64 -38.60
N GLU A 7 -19.45 13.56 -39.53
CA GLU A 7 -18.52 14.69 -39.41
C GLU A 7 -19.12 15.82 -38.55
N ALA A 8 -18.30 16.42 -37.69
CA ALA A 8 -18.67 17.56 -36.86
C ALA A 8 -18.51 18.90 -37.62
N PRO A 9 -19.36 19.92 -37.39
CA PRO A 9 -19.25 21.21 -38.07
C PRO A 9 -18.24 22.16 -37.40
N GLU A 10 -17.49 22.84 -38.25
CA GLU A 10 -16.56 23.94 -37.95
C GLU A 10 -17.25 25.09 -37.21
N ARG A 11 -16.62 25.61 -36.15
CA ARG A 11 -16.98 26.90 -35.54
C ARG A 11 -15.93 27.95 -35.86
N THR A 12 -16.39 28.99 -36.53
CA THR A 12 -15.71 30.24 -36.88
C THR A 12 -15.37 31.06 -35.63
N VAL A 13 -14.11 31.49 -35.52
CA VAL A 13 -13.60 32.40 -34.50
C VAL A 13 -13.73 33.83 -35.03
N GLY A 14 -14.55 34.65 -34.37
CA GLY A 14 -14.69 36.09 -34.66
C GLY A 14 -13.81 36.92 -33.73
N CYS A 15 -12.97 37.75 -34.34
CA CYS A 15 -12.09 38.73 -33.69
C CYS A 15 -12.86 39.93 -33.12
N LEU A 16 -12.49 40.40 -31.94
CA LEU A 16 -12.72 41.78 -31.47
C LEU A 16 -11.42 42.33 -30.87
N GLU A 17 -11.00 43.49 -31.40
CA GLU A 17 -9.78 44.23 -31.02
C GLU A 17 -9.95 45.08 -29.73
N PRO A 18 -8.83 45.52 -29.12
CA PRO A 18 -8.79 46.14 -27.78
C PRO A 18 -8.59 47.66 -27.79
N ASN A 19 -8.96 48.34 -26.70
CA ASN A 19 -8.59 49.73 -26.43
C ASN A 19 -7.83 49.89 -25.10
N ASN A 20 -6.52 50.20 -25.21
CA ASN A 20 -5.67 51.21 -24.53
C ASN A 20 -6.22 51.93 -23.28
N ALA A 21 -5.46 52.37 -22.26
CA ALA A 21 -4.04 52.50 -21.90
C ALA A 21 -3.99 52.75 -20.35
N CYS A 22 -2.90 52.65 -19.57
CA CYS A 22 -1.67 53.43 -19.64
C CYS A 22 -0.68 53.01 -18.52
N ALA A 23 0.62 52.95 -18.86
CA ALA A 23 1.90 53.21 -18.14
C ALA A 23 2.06 52.85 -16.64
N SER A 24 3.18 52.37 -16.10
CA SER A 24 4.63 52.42 -16.41
C SER A 24 5.31 51.25 -15.65
N THR A 25 6.51 50.70 -15.94
CA THR A 25 7.81 51.32 -16.20
C THR A 25 8.79 50.22 -16.67
N ASN A 26 9.64 50.57 -17.64
CA ASN A 26 10.71 49.77 -18.25
C ASN A 26 11.91 49.58 -17.31
N GLN A 27 12.57 48.41 -17.35
CA GLN A 27 14.04 48.40 -17.43
C GLN A 27 14.59 47.14 -18.11
N ARG A 28 15.22 47.38 -19.27
CA ARG A 28 16.08 46.49 -20.04
C ARG A 28 17.38 46.19 -19.27
N LEU A 29 17.99 45.03 -19.53
CA LEU A 29 19.43 44.93 -19.76
C LEU A 29 19.76 43.69 -20.64
N ARG A 30 20.39 43.96 -21.78
CA ARG A 30 21.01 43.01 -22.71
C ARG A 30 22.53 43.18 -22.62
N ARG A 31 23.24 42.06 -22.81
CA ARG A 31 24.63 41.87 -23.29
C ARG A 31 25.81 42.15 -22.34
N ALA A 32 26.66 41.13 -22.19
CA ALA A 32 28.08 41.23 -22.54
C ALA A 32 28.62 39.86 -23.02
N VAL A 33 29.20 39.87 -24.22
CA VAL A 33 30.04 38.82 -24.81
C VAL A 33 31.41 39.46 -25.02
N THR A 34 32.49 38.78 -24.62
CA THR A 34 33.88 38.97 -25.07
C THR A 34 34.56 37.58 -24.93
N SER A 35 34.83 36.84 -26.01
CA SER A 35 36.10 36.76 -26.81
C SER A 35 37.31 36.29 -25.98
N GLU A 36 38.23 35.42 -26.38
CA GLU A 36 38.50 34.57 -27.56
C GLU A 36 39.82 33.79 -27.23
N LYS A 37 40.19 32.84 -28.11
CA LYS A 37 41.49 32.13 -28.28
C LYS A 37 41.61 30.77 -27.56
N GLY A 38 41.92 29.65 -28.23
CA GLY A 38 42.41 29.51 -29.61
C GLY A 38 42.38 28.06 -30.13
N CYS A 39 42.54 27.99 -31.45
CA CYS A 39 42.47 26.87 -32.38
C CYS A 39 43.44 25.71 -32.15
N GLY A 40 43.06 24.55 -32.71
CA GLY A 40 43.99 23.50 -33.11
C GLY A 40 43.31 22.27 -33.72
N ASN A 41 42.78 22.38 -34.95
CA ASN A 41 42.39 21.24 -35.78
C ASN A 41 43.63 20.60 -36.43
N GLY A 42 43.69 19.26 -36.46
CA GLY A 42 44.63 18.50 -37.27
C GLY A 42 44.15 17.07 -37.48
N VAL A 43 43.78 16.74 -38.72
CA VAL A 43 43.45 15.39 -39.21
C VAL A 43 44.54 14.98 -40.22
N ILE A 44 44.64 13.66 -40.46
CA ILE A 44 45.39 12.93 -41.52
C ILE A 44 46.80 12.50 -41.02
N GLU A 45 47.26 11.24 -41.03
CA GLU A 45 47.31 10.23 -42.12
C GLU A 45 47.65 8.80 -41.63
N ARG A 46 47.50 7.78 -42.51
CA ARG A 46 47.83 6.35 -42.32
C ARG A 46 49.28 6.01 -42.73
N GLY A 47 49.86 5.00 -42.07
CA GLY A 47 51.02 4.18 -42.49
C GLY A 47 51.63 3.52 -41.25
N GLY A 48 52.01 2.25 -41.13
CA GLY A 48 52.38 1.21 -42.08
C GLY A 48 53.65 0.53 -41.54
N GLY A 49 53.56 -0.71 -41.05
CA GLY A 49 54.63 -1.72 -41.12
C GLY A 49 55.77 -1.75 -40.07
N ALA A 50 55.88 -2.93 -39.44
CA ALA A 50 57.10 -3.72 -39.19
C ALA A 50 57.82 -3.69 -37.82
N ASN A 51 57.80 -4.91 -37.22
CA ASN A 51 58.86 -5.66 -36.54
C ASN A 51 59.61 -5.04 -35.35
N LEU A 52 59.54 -5.74 -34.20
CA LEU A 52 60.71 -5.96 -33.33
C LEU A 52 60.63 -7.32 -32.63
N LYS A 53 61.79 -7.97 -32.55
CA LYS A 53 62.07 -9.36 -32.17
C LYS A 53 62.17 -9.57 -30.66
N ASN A 54 61.90 -10.82 -30.28
CA ASN A 54 62.22 -11.58 -29.06
C ASN A 54 63.38 -11.07 -28.19
N TRP A 55 63.12 -11.00 -26.88
CA TRP A 55 64.05 -11.34 -25.80
C TRP A 55 63.34 -12.30 -24.84
N SER A 56 64.05 -13.32 -24.38
CA SER A 56 63.50 -14.43 -23.59
C SER A 56 64.26 -14.66 -22.28
N VAL A 57 63.49 -15.14 -21.29
CA VAL A 57 63.84 -15.93 -20.09
C VAL A 57 64.28 -15.18 -18.80
N HIS A 58 63.44 -15.19 -17.77
CA HIS A 58 63.68 -15.97 -16.53
C HIS A 58 62.43 -16.09 -15.63
N GLN A 59 62.11 -17.34 -15.31
CA GLN A 59 61.07 -17.79 -14.37
C GLN A 59 61.41 -17.42 -12.92
N LYS A 60 60.38 -17.10 -12.15
CA LYS A 60 60.14 -17.59 -10.78
C LYS A 60 58.65 -17.35 -10.45
N GLU A 61 57.85 -18.41 -10.48
CA GLU A 61 56.49 -18.42 -9.93
C GLU A 61 56.54 -18.95 -8.49
N PRO A 62 55.70 -18.43 -7.56
CA PRO A 62 55.39 -19.11 -6.32
C PRO A 62 54.10 -19.95 -6.44
N ASP A 63 54.16 -21.13 -5.83
CA ASP A 63 53.13 -22.16 -5.77
C ASP A 63 51.86 -21.74 -5.00
N ASN A 64 50.68 -22.01 -5.59
CA ASN A 64 49.46 -22.60 -5.00
C ASN A 64 48.17 -22.07 -5.65
N VAL A 65 47.64 -22.78 -6.66
CA VAL A 65 46.21 -22.76 -6.98
C VAL A 65 45.79 -24.15 -7.51
N PRO A 66 44.77 -24.83 -6.95
CA PRO A 66 44.37 -26.15 -7.41
C PRO A 66 43.61 -26.10 -8.75
N ARG A 67 44.07 -26.91 -9.72
CA ARG A 67 43.43 -27.12 -11.03
C ARG A 67 42.29 -28.16 -10.92
N VAL A 68 41.10 -27.79 -11.36
CA VAL A 68 39.97 -28.71 -11.57
C VAL A 68 40.20 -29.49 -12.88
N ILE A 69 40.25 -30.81 -12.77
CA ILE A 69 40.39 -31.75 -13.89
C ILE A 69 39.00 -32.03 -14.49
N LEU A 70 38.82 -31.69 -15.76
CA LEU A 70 37.63 -32.06 -16.54
C LEU A 70 37.83 -33.45 -17.16
N LEU A 71 37.17 -34.48 -16.63
CA LEU A 71 37.11 -35.80 -17.25
C LEU A 71 35.86 -35.90 -18.14
N ARG A 72 36.07 -35.93 -19.47
CA ARG A 72 35.10 -36.41 -20.44
C ARG A 72 34.92 -37.92 -20.27
N LYS A 73 33.68 -38.41 -20.21
CA LYS A 73 33.31 -39.73 -20.74
C LYS A 73 31.81 -39.86 -21.04
N ASN A 74 31.56 -40.17 -22.32
CA ASN A 74 30.55 -41.05 -22.90
C ASN A 74 29.06 -40.66 -22.91
N LEU A 75 28.59 -40.51 -24.16
CA LEU A 75 27.22 -40.57 -24.64
C LEU A 75 26.51 -41.86 -24.20
N LEU A 76 25.35 -41.70 -23.56
CA LEU A 76 24.26 -42.67 -23.48
C LEU A 76 22.92 -41.93 -23.69
N THR A 77 21.97 -42.65 -24.28
CA THR A 77 20.70 -42.22 -24.90
C THR A 77 19.68 -41.61 -23.93
N PRO A 78 18.65 -40.86 -24.41
CA PRO A 78 17.71 -40.19 -23.54
C PRO A 78 16.64 -41.16 -23.03
N SER A 79 16.71 -41.55 -21.76
CA SER A 79 15.55 -42.07 -21.03
C SER A 79 15.04 -40.99 -20.07
N THR A 80 13.79 -40.58 -20.30
CA THR A 80 12.86 -39.98 -19.33
C THR A 80 13.50 -39.25 -18.15
N SER A 81 13.95 -38.02 -18.38
CA SER A 81 14.10 -37.07 -17.28
C SER A 81 12.71 -36.74 -16.76
N HIS A 82 12.39 -37.26 -15.57
CA HIS A 82 11.39 -36.66 -14.70
C HIS A 82 11.84 -35.22 -14.45
N PHE A 83 11.37 -34.30 -15.28
CA PHE A 83 11.22 -32.92 -14.87
C PHE A 83 10.24 -32.96 -13.71
N ILE A 84 10.76 -32.77 -12.50
CA ILE A 84 9.93 -32.34 -11.38
C ILE A 84 9.48 -30.92 -11.79
N MET A 85 8.38 -30.86 -12.52
CA MET A 85 7.52 -29.68 -12.50
C MET A 85 7.11 -29.55 -11.03
N PHE A 86 7.81 -28.68 -10.29
CA PHE A 86 7.13 -28.00 -9.19
C PHE A 86 5.96 -27.29 -9.83
N SER A 87 4.77 -27.87 -9.65
CA SER A 87 3.53 -27.26 -10.08
C SER A 87 3.48 -25.87 -9.47
N VAL A 88 3.30 -24.86 -10.32
CA VAL A 88 2.98 -23.49 -9.89
C VAL A 88 1.77 -23.49 -8.93
N SER A 89 0.96 -24.57 -8.91
CA SER A 89 -0.15 -24.72 -7.97
C SER A 89 0.27 -24.90 -6.50
N GLU A 90 1.47 -25.40 -6.19
CA GLU A 90 1.87 -25.59 -4.77
C GLU A 90 2.26 -24.26 -4.09
N PHE A 91 2.74 -23.28 -4.84
CA PHE A 91 3.01 -21.92 -4.33
C PHE A 91 1.76 -21.02 -4.29
N ILE A 92 0.67 -21.44 -4.92
CA ILE A 92 -0.64 -20.73 -4.92
C ILE A 92 -1.59 -21.35 -3.87
N SER A 93 -1.11 -22.29 -3.05
CA SER A 93 -1.94 -23.06 -2.11
C SER A 93 -2.33 -22.31 -0.83
N GLY A 94 -2.19 -20.99 -0.76
CA GLY A 94 -2.76 -20.21 0.32
C GLY A 94 -3.87 -19.32 -0.23
N ASN A 95 -5.06 -19.39 0.37
CA ASN A 95 -6.25 -18.56 0.13
C ASN A 95 -7.29 -19.12 -0.86
N SER A 96 -7.43 -20.45 -0.96
CA SER A 96 -8.63 -20.99 -1.62
C SER A 96 -9.89 -20.61 -0.82
N TYR A 97 -11.04 -20.65 -1.48
CA TYR A 97 -12.33 -20.46 -0.81
C TYR A 97 -12.52 -21.49 0.31
N GLU A 98 -12.15 -22.74 0.07
CA GLU A 98 -12.31 -23.85 1.00
C GLU A 98 -11.45 -23.64 2.27
N GLU A 99 -10.23 -23.12 2.13
CA GLU A 99 -9.39 -22.78 3.28
C GLU A 99 -9.98 -21.64 4.10
N CYS A 100 -10.48 -20.59 3.44
CA CYS A 100 -11.13 -19.48 4.11
C CYS A 100 -12.40 -19.95 4.84
N GLN A 101 -13.19 -20.82 4.21
CA GLN A 101 -14.41 -21.39 4.77
C GLN A 101 -14.09 -22.26 5.99
N ALA A 102 -13.11 -23.15 5.89
CA ALA A 102 -12.69 -23.99 7.01
C ALA A 102 -12.23 -23.14 8.21
N THR A 103 -11.49 -22.06 7.96
CA THR A 103 -11.08 -21.12 9.03
C THR A 103 -12.28 -20.37 9.61
N ALA A 104 -13.22 -19.91 8.78
CA ALA A 104 -14.44 -19.24 9.22
C ALA A 104 -15.32 -20.18 10.08
N ASP A 105 -15.52 -21.42 9.64
CA ASP A 105 -16.30 -22.45 10.36
C ASP A 105 -15.66 -22.80 11.70
N TRP A 106 -14.32 -22.88 11.74
CA TRP A 106 -13.58 -23.08 12.99
C TRP A 106 -13.80 -21.91 13.95
N LEU A 107 -13.73 -20.66 13.50
CA LEU A 107 -14.00 -19.51 14.35
C LEU A 107 -15.46 -19.48 14.83
N LEU A 108 -16.43 -19.69 13.93
CA LEU A 108 -17.87 -19.67 14.24
C LEU A 108 -18.32 -20.81 15.16
N SER A 109 -17.61 -21.93 15.17
CA SER A 109 -17.85 -23.03 16.12
C SER A 109 -17.22 -22.78 17.49
N ASN A 110 -16.20 -21.93 17.58
CA ASN A 110 -15.51 -21.60 18.83
C ASN A 110 -15.96 -20.26 19.45
N THR A 111 -16.82 -19.49 18.79
CA THR A 111 -17.43 -18.28 19.34
C THR A 111 -18.94 -18.18 19.07
N GLN A 112 -19.68 -17.61 20.02
CA GLN A 112 -21.10 -17.27 19.82
C GLN A 112 -21.29 -15.89 19.18
N VAL A 113 -20.23 -15.08 19.08
CA VAL A 113 -20.31 -13.75 18.44
C VAL A 113 -20.50 -13.93 16.94
N ARG A 114 -21.42 -13.17 16.35
CA ARG A 114 -21.65 -13.11 14.90
C ARG A 114 -21.34 -11.69 14.43
N PRO A 115 -20.07 -11.40 14.10
CA PRO A 115 -19.64 -10.04 13.86
C PRO A 115 -20.21 -9.51 12.54
N ILE A 116 -20.71 -8.27 12.59
CA ILE A 116 -21.13 -7.53 11.38
C ILE A 116 -20.10 -6.46 11.00
N VAL A 117 -19.23 -6.09 11.96
CA VAL A 117 -18.12 -5.14 11.77
C VAL A 117 -16.78 -5.84 12.01
N GLY A 118 -15.90 -5.77 11.02
CA GLY A 118 -14.50 -6.14 11.16
C GLY A 118 -13.65 -4.89 11.37
N ILE A 119 -12.76 -4.91 12.36
CA ILE A 119 -11.87 -3.78 12.68
C ILE A 119 -10.42 -4.25 12.57
N VAL A 120 -9.61 -3.57 11.75
CA VAL A 120 -8.17 -3.84 11.66
C VAL A 120 -7.41 -2.76 12.41
N CYS A 121 -6.81 -3.14 13.55
CA CYS A 121 -6.06 -2.22 14.39
C CYS A 121 -4.61 -2.11 13.90
N GLY A 122 -4.24 -0.94 13.38
CA GLY A 122 -2.87 -0.61 13.03
C GLY A 122 -1.94 -0.39 14.23
N SER A 123 -0.66 -0.12 13.96
CA SER A 123 0.36 0.17 14.98
C SER A 123 -0.08 1.32 15.89
N GLY A 124 0.01 1.12 17.20
CA GLY A 124 -0.42 2.11 18.20
C GLY A 124 -1.93 2.19 18.45
N LEU A 125 -2.77 1.47 17.69
CA LEU A 125 -4.23 1.56 17.74
C LEU A 125 -4.89 0.28 18.28
N GLY A 126 -4.12 -0.53 19.01
CA GLY A 126 -4.59 -1.79 19.60
C GLY A 126 -5.61 -1.61 20.73
N GLY A 127 -5.80 -0.40 21.27
CA GLY A 127 -6.78 -0.14 22.34
C GLY A 127 -8.24 -0.27 21.89
N LEU A 128 -8.53 -0.12 20.59
CA LEU A 128 -9.85 -0.42 20.01
C LEU A 128 -10.37 -1.81 20.40
N ALA A 129 -9.50 -2.82 20.37
CA ALA A 129 -9.87 -4.18 20.76
C ALA A 129 -10.16 -4.32 22.26
N LYS A 130 -9.55 -3.46 23.11
CA LYS A 130 -9.78 -3.42 24.55
C LYS A 130 -11.13 -2.78 24.92
N MET A 131 -11.73 -2.02 24.02
CA MET A 131 -13.06 -1.42 24.22
C MET A 131 -14.21 -2.42 24.04
N LEU A 132 -13.93 -3.61 23.50
CA LEU A 132 -14.95 -4.64 23.32
C LEU A 132 -15.45 -5.16 24.67
N LYS A 133 -16.77 -5.23 24.83
CA LYS A 133 -17.41 -5.92 25.93
C LYS A 133 -17.46 -7.43 25.65
N ASP A 134 -17.34 -8.21 26.72
CA ASP A 134 -17.32 -9.68 26.72
C ASP A 134 -16.32 -10.27 25.71
N PRO A 135 -15.03 -9.88 25.78
CA PRO A 135 -14.07 -10.24 24.76
C PRO A 135 -13.77 -11.74 24.74
N GLN A 136 -13.78 -12.33 23.54
CA GLN A 136 -13.27 -13.68 23.27
C GLN A 136 -12.04 -13.58 22.38
N VAL A 137 -10.90 -14.06 22.87
CA VAL A 137 -9.58 -13.83 22.27
C VAL A 137 -9.06 -15.12 21.65
N PHE A 138 -8.62 -15.04 20.38
CA PHE A 138 -7.99 -16.13 19.64
C PHE A 138 -6.63 -15.69 19.14
N LYS A 139 -5.56 -16.37 19.54
CA LYS A 139 -4.22 -16.07 19.00
C LYS A 139 -4.15 -16.52 17.55
N TYR A 140 -3.46 -15.77 16.70
CA TYR A 140 -3.28 -16.15 15.29
C TYR A 140 -2.60 -17.51 15.14
N SER A 141 -1.75 -17.91 16.09
CA SER A 141 -1.11 -19.23 16.12
C SER A 141 -2.07 -20.40 16.24
N ASP A 142 -3.26 -20.16 16.79
CA ASP A 142 -4.23 -21.20 17.14
C ASP A 142 -5.32 -21.31 16.07
N ILE A 143 -5.40 -20.32 15.17
CA ILE A 143 -6.40 -20.25 14.10
C ILE A 143 -5.86 -20.99 12.87
N PRO A 144 -6.59 -21.97 12.31
CA PRO A 144 -6.18 -22.65 11.10
C PRO A 144 -5.90 -21.68 9.95
N ASN A 145 -4.85 -21.93 9.19
CA ASN A 145 -4.44 -21.16 8.00
C ASN A 145 -4.04 -19.70 8.25
N PHE A 146 -4.10 -19.18 9.47
CA PHE A 146 -3.72 -17.80 9.74
C PHE A 146 -2.21 -17.57 9.66
N PRO A 147 -1.76 -16.38 9.21
CA PRO A 147 -0.35 -15.98 9.30
C PRO A 147 0.06 -15.72 10.76
N ARG A 148 1.37 -15.71 11.03
CA ARG A 148 1.91 -15.26 12.32
C ARG A 148 2.31 -13.79 12.21
N SER A 149 2.04 -12.99 13.24
CA SER A 149 2.50 -11.60 13.25
C SER A 149 3.92 -11.55 13.81
N THR A 150 4.84 -10.86 13.12
CA THR A 150 6.26 -10.79 13.52
C THR A 150 6.70 -9.38 13.91
N VAL A 151 5.86 -8.37 13.68
CA VAL A 151 6.14 -6.95 13.95
C VAL A 151 5.92 -6.61 15.43
N HIS A 152 6.85 -5.88 16.02
CA HIS A 152 6.71 -5.37 17.39
C HIS A 152 5.49 -4.44 17.53
N GLY A 153 4.74 -4.55 18.63
CA GLY A 153 3.50 -3.81 18.85
C GLY A 153 2.23 -4.46 18.27
N HIS A 154 2.35 -5.56 17.53
CA HIS A 154 1.22 -6.36 17.07
C HIS A 154 1.01 -7.55 18.02
N ALA A 155 -0.13 -7.56 18.73
CA ALA A 155 -0.42 -8.60 19.73
C ALA A 155 -0.64 -9.99 19.09
N GLY A 156 -1.04 -10.02 17.82
CA GLY A 156 -1.17 -11.26 17.06
C GLY A 156 -2.42 -12.06 17.43
N GLN A 157 -3.56 -11.39 17.62
CA GLN A 157 -4.81 -12.03 18.05
C GLN A 157 -6.05 -11.42 17.40
N LEU A 158 -7.09 -12.24 17.24
CA LEU A 158 -8.45 -11.82 16.97
C LEU A 158 -9.18 -11.63 18.29
N VAL A 159 -9.92 -10.54 18.42
CA VAL A 159 -10.76 -10.26 19.59
C VAL A 159 -12.19 -10.08 19.13
N PHE A 160 -13.06 -11.01 19.51
CA PHE A 160 -14.50 -10.91 19.29
C PHE A 160 -15.17 -10.28 20.50
N GLY A 161 -16.25 -9.55 20.30
CA GLY A 161 -17.03 -9.00 21.39
C GLY A 161 -18.08 -8.03 20.88
N THR A 162 -18.57 -7.15 21.76
CA THR A 162 -19.51 -6.10 21.36
C THR A 162 -18.92 -4.71 21.58
N LEU A 163 -18.97 -3.86 20.54
CA LEU A 163 -18.61 -2.45 20.62
C LEU A 163 -19.88 -1.62 20.53
N LYS A 164 -20.25 -0.92 21.61
CA LYS A 164 -21.47 -0.10 21.69
C LYS A 164 -22.73 -0.83 21.21
N GLY A 165 -22.84 -2.13 21.54
CA GLY A 165 -23.98 -2.97 21.19
C GLY A 165 -23.93 -3.62 19.79
N LYS A 166 -22.90 -3.35 18.99
CA LYS A 166 -22.67 -4.03 17.71
C LYS A 166 -21.69 -5.20 17.89
N PRO A 167 -21.97 -6.39 17.34
CA PRO A 167 -21.03 -7.50 17.38
C PRO A 167 -19.87 -7.22 16.42
N CYS A 168 -18.65 -7.28 16.93
CA CYS A 168 -17.43 -6.94 16.20
C CYS A 168 -16.38 -8.04 16.32
N VAL A 169 -15.48 -8.07 15.33
CA VAL A 169 -14.21 -8.79 15.39
C VAL A 169 -13.07 -7.80 15.12
N CYS A 170 -12.09 -7.76 16.01
CA CYS A 170 -10.92 -6.89 15.90
C CYS A 170 -9.66 -7.72 15.61
N MET A 171 -8.92 -7.36 14.57
CA MET A 171 -7.53 -7.79 14.38
C MET A 171 -6.63 -6.90 15.23
N GLN A 172 -6.15 -7.41 16.37
CA GLN A 172 -5.18 -6.70 17.21
C GLN A 172 -3.77 -6.96 16.71
N GLY A 173 -3.43 -6.21 15.67
CA GLY A 173 -2.25 -6.40 14.84
C GLY A 173 -2.66 -6.88 13.44
N ARG A 174 -1.98 -6.38 12.41
CA ARG A 174 -2.09 -6.86 11.03
C ARG A 174 -0.80 -7.53 10.55
N PHE A 175 -0.84 -7.96 9.29
CA PHE A 175 0.29 -8.51 8.56
C PHE A 175 0.66 -7.56 7.41
N HIS A 176 1.95 -7.47 7.09
CA HIS A 176 2.47 -6.55 6.09
C HIS A 176 3.23 -7.27 4.98
N LEU A 177 3.27 -6.66 3.80
CA LEU A 177 4.00 -7.20 2.66
C LEU A 177 5.50 -7.31 2.93
N TYR A 178 6.09 -6.34 3.64
CA TYR A 178 7.50 -6.36 4.01
C TYR A 178 7.88 -7.48 4.99
N GLU A 179 6.92 -8.19 5.62
CA GLU A 179 7.20 -9.37 6.45
C GLU A 179 7.56 -10.60 5.60
N GLY A 180 7.49 -10.49 4.27
CA GLY A 180 7.82 -11.56 3.33
C GLY A 180 6.67 -12.52 3.04
N TYR A 181 5.47 -12.23 3.56
CA TYR A 181 4.28 -13.01 3.24
C TYR A 181 3.76 -12.69 1.83
N PRO A 182 3.22 -13.69 1.10
CA PRO A 182 2.43 -13.43 -0.10
C PRO A 182 1.26 -12.49 0.19
N ILE A 183 0.96 -11.58 -0.73
CA ILE A 183 -0.08 -10.55 -0.54
C ILE A 183 -1.48 -11.15 -0.29
N GLN A 184 -1.77 -12.32 -0.86
CA GLN A 184 -3.01 -13.04 -0.59
C GLN A 184 -3.03 -13.54 0.86
N LYS A 185 -1.90 -13.99 1.41
CA LYS A 185 -1.79 -14.53 2.77
C LYS A 185 -2.05 -13.45 3.83
N ILE A 186 -1.54 -12.23 3.62
CA ILE A 186 -1.79 -11.11 4.53
C ILE A 186 -3.24 -10.60 4.48
N THR A 187 -3.94 -10.85 3.37
CA THR A 187 -5.35 -10.44 3.18
C THR A 187 -6.37 -11.56 3.44
N LEU A 188 -5.92 -12.79 3.74
CA LEU A 188 -6.76 -13.93 4.14
C LEU A 188 -7.84 -13.56 5.17
N PRO A 189 -7.53 -12.83 6.26
CA PRO A 189 -8.51 -12.56 7.30
C PRO A 189 -9.74 -11.80 6.79
N VAL A 190 -9.58 -10.96 5.77
CA VAL A 190 -10.67 -10.19 5.18
C VAL A 190 -11.68 -11.10 4.48
N ARG A 191 -11.22 -12.15 3.79
CA ARG A 191 -12.10 -13.17 3.19
C ARG A 191 -12.78 -14.02 4.26
N VAL A 192 -12.06 -14.37 5.32
CA VAL A 192 -12.65 -15.08 6.48
C VAL A 192 -13.76 -14.23 7.10
N PHE A 193 -13.53 -12.93 7.31
CA PHE A 193 -14.55 -12.03 7.84
C PHE A 193 -15.80 -11.95 6.97
N LYS A 194 -15.64 -11.92 5.63
CA LYS A 194 -16.77 -12.01 4.72
C LYS A 194 -17.59 -13.29 4.95
N LEU A 195 -16.94 -14.44 5.05
CA LEU A 195 -17.61 -15.74 5.26
C LEU A 195 -18.25 -15.85 6.65
N MET A 196 -17.78 -15.05 7.62
CA MET A 196 -18.38 -14.95 8.95
C MET A 196 -19.58 -14.00 9.02
N GLY A 197 -19.90 -13.29 7.92
CA GLY A 197 -21.02 -12.35 7.85
C GLY A 197 -20.66 -10.89 8.15
N VAL A 198 -19.38 -10.52 8.14
CA VAL A 198 -18.99 -9.11 8.26
C VAL A 198 -19.46 -8.34 7.01
N GLU A 199 -20.09 -7.19 7.24
CA GLU A 199 -20.63 -6.31 6.20
C GLU A 199 -19.80 -5.04 6.05
N THR A 200 -19.21 -4.55 7.15
CA THR A 200 -18.43 -3.31 7.20
C THR A 200 -17.04 -3.57 7.76
N MET A 201 -16.03 -3.09 7.04
CA MET A 201 -14.64 -3.10 7.46
C MET A 201 -14.18 -1.70 7.86
N ILE A 202 -13.65 -1.57 9.08
CA ILE A 202 -13.00 -0.36 9.58
C ILE A 202 -11.50 -0.66 9.69
N MET A 203 -10.66 0.11 8.99
CA MET A 203 -9.23 -0.15 8.95
C MET A 203 -8.46 1.05 9.47
N THR A 204 -7.53 0.82 10.38
CA THR A 204 -6.69 1.89 10.91
C THR A 204 -5.21 1.63 10.61
N ASN A 205 -4.43 2.68 10.42
CA ASN A 205 -2.98 2.58 10.26
C ASN A 205 -2.28 3.82 10.84
N ALA A 206 -0.97 3.70 11.02
CA ALA A 206 -0.08 4.86 11.14
C ALA A 206 0.47 5.22 9.76
N ALA A 207 0.66 6.52 9.52
CA ALA A 207 1.13 7.03 8.23
C ALA A 207 2.03 8.26 8.39
N GLY A 208 2.96 8.43 7.45
CA GLY A 208 3.71 9.67 7.29
C GLY A 208 2.86 10.71 6.55
N GLY A 209 2.76 11.91 7.10
CA GLY A 209 2.05 13.03 6.47
C GLY A 209 2.85 13.63 5.32
N LEU A 210 2.37 13.46 4.09
CA LEU A 210 2.94 14.10 2.90
C LEU A 210 2.37 15.51 2.72
N ASN A 211 1.09 15.70 3.04
CA ASN A 211 0.48 17.02 3.06
C ASN A 211 1.10 17.85 4.19
N GLN A 212 1.69 18.99 3.82
CA GLN A 212 2.47 19.82 4.74
C GLN A 212 1.61 20.61 5.73
N ASP A 213 0.29 20.65 5.52
CA ASP A 213 -0.68 21.25 6.45
C ASP A 213 -1.05 20.27 7.59
N TYR A 214 -0.74 18.98 7.43
CA TYR A 214 -1.02 17.97 8.45
C TYR A 214 0.02 18.02 9.57
N LYS A 215 -0.45 17.71 10.77
CA LYS A 215 0.37 17.67 11.98
C LYS A 215 0.46 16.26 12.50
N VAL A 216 1.56 15.99 13.19
CA VAL A 216 1.72 14.79 14.01
C VAL A 216 0.57 14.73 15.03
N GLY A 217 -0.16 13.63 15.05
CA GLY A 217 -1.38 13.46 15.85
C GLY A 217 -2.69 13.83 15.15
N ASP A 218 -2.67 14.32 13.90
CA ASP A 218 -3.87 14.43 13.08
C ASP A 218 -4.40 13.03 12.70
N VAL A 219 -5.71 12.93 12.49
CA VAL A 219 -6.37 11.72 11.99
C VAL A 219 -6.93 12.01 10.60
N MET A 220 -6.44 11.32 9.59
CA MET A 220 -6.89 11.47 8.21
C MET A 220 -7.89 10.37 7.85
N VAL A 221 -9.12 10.76 7.52
CA VAL A 221 -10.06 9.91 6.79
C VAL A 221 -9.52 9.64 5.39
N ILE A 222 -9.39 8.37 5.03
CA ILE A 222 -8.92 7.99 3.70
C ILE A 222 -10.11 8.07 2.73
N LYS A 223 -10.07 9.03 1.80
CA LYS A 223 -11.09 9.16 0.74
C LYS A 223 -10.75 8.37 -0.52
N ASP A 224 -9.46 8.14 -0.75
CA ASP A 224 -8.95 7.41 -1.92
C ASP A 224 -7.54 6.87 -1.66
N HIS A 225 -7.01 6.03 -2.56
CA HIS A 225 -5.64 5.55 -2.48
C HIS A 225 -4.87 5.52 -3.80
N ILE A 226 -3.54 5.53 -3.68
CA ILE A 226 -2.60 5.17 -4.74
C ILE A 226 -1.96 3.83 -4.37
N ASN A 227 -2.17 2.81 -5.21
CA ASN A 227 -1.66 1.45 -4.99
C ASN A 227 -0.38 1.19 -5.78
N MET A 228 0.77 1.66 -5.27
CA MET A 228 2.05 1.52 -5.97
C MET A 228 2.44 0.05 -6.25
N PRO A 229 2.35 -0.90 -5.30
CA PRO A 229 2.59 -2.31 -5.59
C PRO A 229 1.62 -2.87 -6.65
N GLY A 230 0.36 -2.41 -6.63
CA GLY A 230 -0.66 -2.82 -7.59
C GLY A 230 -0.32 -2.45 -9.03
N PHE A 231 0.26 -1.27 -9.28
CA PHE A 231 0.72 -0.88 -10.61
C PHE A 231 1.81 -1.82 -11.19
N ALA A 232 2.61 -2.44 -10.32
CA ALA A 232 3.61 -3.44 -10.69
C ALA A 232 3.06 -4.89 -10.74
N GLY A 233 1.75 -5.08 -10.59
CA GLY A 233 1.10 -6.40 -10.60
C GLY A 233 1.07 -7.11 -9.25
N ILE A 234 1.58 -6.50 -8.17
CA ILE A 234 1.48 -7.03 -6.81
C ILE A 234 0.12 -6.66 -6.24
N SER A 235 -0.86 -7.53 -6.47
CA SER A 235 -2.25 -7.33 -6.05
C SER A 235 -2.80 -8.60 -5.38
N PRO A 236 -3.63 -8.48 -4.32
CA PRO A 236 -4.27 -9.66 -3.70
C PRO A 236 -5.25 -10.37 -4.65
N LEU A 237 -5.65 -9.73 -5.75
CA LEU A 237 -6.53 -10.31 -6.78
C LEU A 237 -5.75 -10.85 -7.98
N ALA A 238 -4.42 -10.81 -7.97
CA ALA A 238 -3.61 -11.46 -9.00
C ALA A 238 -3.74 -13.00 -8.89
N GLY A 239 -3.95 -13.66 -10.04
CA GLY A 239 -4.23 -15.10 -10.12
C GLY A 239 -5.65 -15.41 -10.62
N PRO A 240 -6.11 -16.67 -10.52
CA PRO A 240 -7.50 -17.05 -10.80
C PRO A 240 -8.51 -16.32 -9.90
N ASN A 241 -9.68 -15.98 -10.43
CA ASN A 241 -10.77 -15.40 -9.62
C ASN A 241 -11.69 -16.51 -9.13
N ASP A 242 -12.17 -16.38 -7.89
CA ASP A 242 -13.23 -17.23 -7.37
C ASP A 242 -14.51 -16.40 -7.27
N ASP A 243 -15.48 -16.72 -8.13
CA ASP A 243 -16.72 -15.95 -8.27
C ASP A 243 -17.61 -16.02 -7.01
N ARG A 244 -17.34 -16.94 -6.07
CA ARG A 244 -18.03 -17.00 -4.78
C ARG A 244 -17.66 -15.83 -3.85
N PHE A 245 -16.49 -15.22 -4.04
CA PHE A 245 -16.12 -14.01 -3.30
C PHE A 245 -16.57 -12.75 -4.01
N GLY A 246 -16.36 -12.67 -5.32
CA GLY A 246 -16.66 -11.45 -6.07
C GLY A 246 -16.28 -11.52 -7.54
N VAL A 247 -16.59 -10.44 -8.26
CA VAL A 247 -16.36 -10.34 -9.70
C VAL A 247 -14.88 -10.28 -10.06
N ARG A 248 -14.55 -10.69 -11.29
CA ARG A 248 -13.16 -10.68 -11.80
C ARG A 248 -12.51 -9.29 -11.81
N PHE A 249 -13.29 -8.25 -12.10
CA PHE A 249 -12.80 -6.88 -12.26
C PHE A 249 -13.63 -5.93 -11.36
N PRO A 250 -13.32 -5.84 -10.07
CA PRO A 250 -14.06 -4.97 -9.15
C PRO A 250 -13.77 -3.49 -9.43
N CYS A 251 -14.78 -2.65 -9.29
CA CYS A 251 -14.61 -1.20 -9.32
C CYS A 251 -14.02 -0.72 -7.99
N MET A 252 -13.10 0.25 -8.05
CA MET A 252 -12.46 0.84 -6.86
C MET A 252 -12.76 2.35 -6.71
N SER A 253 -13.52 2.97 -7.61
CA SER A 253 -13.84 4.42 -7.53
C SER A 253 -14.71 4.79 -6.34
N ASP A 254 -15.37 3.82 -5.74
CA ASP A 254 -16.22 3.94 -4.54
C ASP A 254 -15.68 3.11 -3.37
N ALA A 255 -14.37 2.78 -3.39
CA ALA A 255 -13.78 1.85 -2.43
C ALA A 255 -13.89 2.33 -0.98
N TYR A 256 -13.89 3.63 -0.74
CA TYR A 256 -14.08 4.23 0.58
C TYR A 256 -15.49 4.80 0.67
N ASP A 257 -16.33 4.13 1.44
CA ASP A 257 -17.76 4.37 1.50
C ASP A 257 -18.06 5.81 1.91
N ARG A 258 -18.78 6.52 1.04
CA ARG A 258 -19.05 7.95 1.21
C ARG A 258 -19.85 8.24 2.47
N GLU A 259 -20.86 7.45 2.77
CA GLU A 259 -21.72 7.66 3.94
C GLU A 259 -20.93 7.41 5.23
N LEU A 260 -20.03 6.42 5.25
CA LEU A 260 -19.16 6.19 6.40
C LEU A 260 -18.16 7.33 6.62
N ARG A 261 -17.66 7.96 5.55
CA ARG A 261 -16.82 9.16 5.65
C ARG A 261 -17.59 10.37 6.17
N GLU A 262 -18.78 10.62 5.64
CA GLU A 262 -19.67 11.68 6.12
C GLU A 262 -20.02 11.47 7.61
N LEU A 263 -20.35 10.22 8.01
CA LEU A 263 -20.57 9.85 9.40
C LEU A 263 -19.35 10.14 10.29
N ALA A 264 -18.13 9.91 9.81
CA ALA A 264 -16.92 10.22 10.57
C ALA A 264 -16.80 11.73 10.88
N HIS A 265 -17.13 12.58 9.90
CA HIS A 265 -17.13 14.03 10.08
C HIS A 265 -18.23 14.51 11.02
N ASP A 266 -19.42 13.92 10.95
CA ASP A 266 -20.52 14.23 11.87
C ASP A 266 -20.17 13.85 13.32
N VAL A 267 -19.62 12.66 13.53
CA VAL A 267 -19.16 12.19 14.84
C VAL A 267 -17.99 13.03 15.34
N ALA A 268 -17.06 13.44 14.46
CA ALA A 268 -15.98 14.34 14.87
C ALA A 268 -16.52 15.71 15.30
N THR A 269 -17.55 16.24 14.65
CA THR A 269 -18.19 17.49 15.07
C THR A 269 -18.85 17.34 16.45
N GLU A 270 -19.57 16.24 16.68
CA GLU A 270 -20.17 15.94 17.99
C GLU A 270 -19.13 15.87 19.11
N LEU A 271 -18.00 15.21 18.84
CA LEU A 271 -16.93 15.02 19.83
C LEU A 271 -15.99 16.23 19.98
N GLY A 272 -16.17 17.28 19.15
CA GLY A 272 -15.27 18.45 19.13
C GLY A 272 -13.88 18.15 18.56
N TYR A 273 -13.79 17.23 17.60
CA TYR A 273 -12.56 16.70 17.01
C TYR A 273 -12.19 17.31 15.65
N ASN A 274 -12.95 18.31 15.19
CA ASN A 274 -12.76 18.95 13.87
C ASN A 274 -11.35 19.52 13.64
N ASP A 275 -10.66 19.94 14.70
CA ASP A 275 -9.34 20.59 14.59
C ASP A 275 -8.23 19.64 14.10
N PHE A 276 -8.38 18.33 14.35
CA PHE A 276 -7.38 17.31 14.01
C PHE A 276 -7.88 16.27 13.00
N LEU A 277 -9.17 16.31 12.63
CA LEU A 277 -9.69 15.43 11.57
C LEU A 277 -9.37 16.02 10.19
N ARG A 278 -8.78 15.22 9.33
CA ARG A 278 -8.43 15.53 7.93
C ARG A 278 -9.13 14.54 6.99
N GLU A 279 -9.11 14.82 5.69
CA GLU A 279 -9.56 13.87 4.68
C GLU A 279 -8.64 13.94 3.44
N GLY A 280 -8.10 12.80 3.01
CA GLY A 280 -7.05 12.79 1.99
C GLY A 280 -6.80 11.45 1.30
N VAL A 281 -5.86 11.48 0.34
CA VAL A 281 -5.44 10.32 -0.46
C VAL A 281 -4.28 9.61 0.21
N TYR A 282 -4.40 8.30 0.41
CA TYR A 282 -3.37 7.46 1.01
C TYR A 282 -2.54 6.71 -0.05
N CYS A 283 -1.22 6.82 -0.01
CA CYS A 283 -0.35 6.00 -0.85
C CYS A 283 0.17 4.79 -0.06
N VAL A 284 -0.01 3.58 -0.60
CA VAL A 284 0.64 2.37 -0.06
C VAL A 284 1.95 2.09 -0.78
N LEU A 285 2.99 1.79 0.00
CA LEU A 285 4.29 1.31 -0.45
C LEU A 285 4.58 -0.09 0.10
N GLY A 286 5.61 -0.75 -0.45
CA GLY A 286 6.04 -2.07 0.01
C GLY A 286 6.77 -2.07 1.36
N GLY A 287 7.57 -1.03 1.64
CA GLY A 287 8.45 -0.99 2.81
C GLY A 287 9.64 -1.99 2.72
N PRO A 288 10.38 -2.23 3.82
CA PRO A 288 10.21 -1.67 5.16
C PRO A 288 10.96 -0.35 5.41
N SER A 289 11.83 0.08 4.48
CA SER A 289 12.48 1.38 4.59
C SER A 289 11.45 2.50 4.48
N PHE A 290 11.57 3.52 5.33
CA PHE A 290 10.87 4.78 5.14
C PHE A 290 11.32 5.46 3.84
N GLU A 291 10.51 6.40 3.39
CA GLU A 291 10.68 7.10 2.14
C GLU A 291 11.89 8.05 2.19
N THR A 292 12.60 8.15 1.07
CA THR A 292 13.58 9.21 0.81
C THR A 292 12.88 10.53 0.51
N ILE A 293 13.60 11.65 0.63
CA ILE A 293 13.07 12.99 0.28
C ILE A 293 12.54 13.05 -1.16
N ALA A 294 13.22 12.41 -2.10
CA ALA A 294 12.81 12.38 -3.50
C ALA A 294 11.50 11.61 -3.69
N GLU A 295 11.34 10.47 -3.01
CA GLU A 295 10.10 9.69 -3.00
C GLU A 295 8.96 10.48 -2.35
N CYS A 296 9.18 11.10 -1.19
CA CYS A 296 8.18 11.96 -0.54
C CYS A 296 7.69 13.07 -1.47
N ARG A 297 8.62 13.80 -2.13
CA ARG A 297 8.28 14.85 -3.09
C ARG A 297 7.49 14.31 -4.29
N MET A 298 7.90 13.15 -4.82
CA MET A 298 7.18 12.50 -5.92
C MET A 298 5.75 12.12 -5.51
N LEU A 299 5.58 11.45 -4.37
CA LEU A 299 4.26 11.03 -3.90
C LEU A 299 3.34 12.21 -3.64
N HIS A 300 3.86 13.28 -3.05
CA HIS A 300 3.10 14.51 -2.85
C HIS A 300 2.69 15.15 -4.18
N MET A 301 3.60 15.20 -5.16
CA MET A 301 3.31 15.70 -6.51
C MET A 301 2.24 14.86 -7.23
N LEU A 302 2.19 13.55 -6.95
CA LEU A 302 1.14 12.65 -7.46
C LEU A 302 -0.20 12.80 -6.73
N GLY A 303 -0.28 13.69 -5.73
CA GLY A 303 -1.52 14.00 -5.00
C GLY A 303 -1.77 13.14 -3.77
N ALA A 304 -0.78 12.41 -3.26
CA ALA A 304 -0.91 11.71 -1.98
C ALA A 304 -0.76 12.67 -0.80
N ASP A 305 -1.66 12.54 0.19
CA ASP A 305 -1.67 13.32 1.43
C ASP A 305 -0.97 12.59 2.57
N ALA A 306 -1.00 11.25 2.56
CA ALA A 306 -0.30 10.41 3.52
C ALA A 306 0.28 9.17 2.84
N VAL A 307 1.34 8.60 3.42
CA VAL A 307 2.00 7.38 2.94
C VAL A 307 2.16 6.36 4.06
N GLY A 308 2.01 5.08 3.72
CA GLY A 308 2.37 4.00 4.63
C GLY A 308 2.44 2.65 3.90
N MET A 309 2.42 1.56 4.67
CA MET A 309 2.83 0.23 4.19
C MET A 309 1.75 -0.85 4.39
N SER A 310 0.47 -0.46 4.45
CA SER A 310 -0.63 -1.41 4.73
C SER A 310 -1.98 -0.93 4.18
N THR A 311 -3.08 -1.53 4.67
CA THR A 311 -4.47 -1.09 4.46
C THR A 311 -5.02 -1.30 3.05
N VAL A 312 -4.39 -0.77 2.01
CA VAL A 312 -4.96 -0.77 0.64
C VAL A 312 -5.27 -2.18 0.13
N HIS A 313 -4.42 -3.16 0.42
CA HIS A 313 -4.65 -4.55 0.01
C HIS A 313 -5.86 -5.16 0.72
N GLU A 314 -6.07 -4.82 1.99
CA GLU A 314 -7.23 -5.24 2.79
C GLU A 314 -8.51 -4.60 2.21
N VAL A 315 -8.47 -3.32 1.85
CA VAL A 315 -9.58 -2.60 1.19
C VAL A 315 -9.95 -3.25 -0.14
N ILE A 316 -8.97 -3.57 -0.99
CA ILE A 316 -9.21 -4.22 -2.29
C ILE A 316 -9.95 -5.54 -2.10
N VAL A 317 -9.51 -6.39 -1.15
CA VAL A 317 -10.17 -7.67 -0.89
C VAL A 317 -11.56 -7.48 -0.29
N ALA A 318 -11.74 -6.50 0.58
CA ALA A 318 -13.03 -6.22 1.17
C ALA A 318 -14.05 -5.72 0.14
N ARG A 319 -13.63 -4.84 -0.77
CA ARG A 319 -14.46 -4.37 -1.90
C ARG A 319 -14.76 -5.46 -2.90
N HIS A 320 -13.78 -6.30 -3.24
CA HIS A 320 -14.01 -7.50 -4.04
C HIS A 320 -15.10 -8.39 -3.42
N ALA A 321 -15.08 -8.55 -2.09
CA ALA A 321 -16.06 -9.31 -1.32
C ALA A 321 -17.41 -8.57 -1.07
N GLY A 322 -17.60 -7.38 -1.64
CA GLY A 322 -18.83 -6.59 -1.50
C GLY A 322 -19.05 -6.00 -0.10
N MET A 323 -18.02 -5.86 0.73
CA MET A 323 -18.11 -5.20 2.04
C MET A 323 -17.95 -3.68 1.89
N ARG A 324 -18.60 -2.91 2.77
CA ARG A 324 -18.37 -1.47 2.92
C ARG A 324 -17.02 -1.26 3.61
N CYS A 325 -16.25 -0.27 3.17
CA CYS A 325 -14.93 0.00 3.74
C CYS A 325 -14.85 1.45 4.22
N PHE A 326 -14.31 1.62 5.43
CA PHE A 326 -13.91 2.89 5.98
C PHE A 326 -12.49 2.75 6.53
N ALA A 327 -11.66 3.77 6.33
CA ALA A 327 -10.28 3.71 6.80
C ALA A 327 -9.78 5.06 7.31
N LEU A 328 -8.91 4.99 8.31
CA LEU A 328 -8.29 6.13 8.97
C LEU A 328 -6.77 5.93 9.06
N SER A 329 -6.03 7.00 8.85
CA SER A 329 -4.60 7.08 9.13
C SER A 329 -4.36 8.03 10.30
N LEU A 330 -3.67 7.55 11.33
CA LEU A 330 -3.03 8.43 12.31
C LEU A 330 -1.74 8.98 11.68
N ILE A 331 -1.64 10.30 11.55
CA ILE A 331 -0.41 10.95 11.10
C ILE A 331 0.62 10.87 12.23
N SER A 332 1.56 9.94 12.10
CA SER A 332 2.50 9.60 13.15
C SER A 332 3.80 10.40 13.08
N ASN A 333 4.11 10.94 11.89
CA ASN A 333 5.27 11.76 11.61
C ASN A 333 4.98 12.63 10.39
N ARG A 334 5.70 13.74 10.23
CA ARG A 334 5.70 14.51 8.98
C ARG A 334 6.76 13.92 8.05
N ALA A 335 6.43 13.74 6.77
CA ALA A 335 7.39 13.30 5.79
C ALA A 335 8.42 14.40 5.53
N VAL A 336 9.70 14.04 5.61
CA VAL A 336 10.80 14.98 5.37
C VAL A 336 10.92 15.22 3.87
N MET A 337 10.73 16.48 3.46
CA MET A 337 10.79 16.89 2.05
C MET A 337 11.86 17.94 1.76
N ASP A 338 12.66 18.30 2.77
CA ASP A 338 13.75 19.25 2.66
C ASP A 338 15.09 18.57 2.95
N TYR A 339 16.08 18.78 2.08
CA TYR A 339 17.43 18.22 2.23
C TYR A 339 18.22 18.89 3.36
N ASP A 340 17.82 20.08 3.79
CA ASP A 340 18.46 20.79 4.91
C ASP A 340 17.88 20.37 6.27
N SER A 341 16.75 19.65 6.28
CA SER A 341 16.13 19.14 7.52
C SER A 341 17.01 18.08 8.18
N GLN A 342 17.07 18.12 9.52
CA GLN A 342 17.73 17.11 10.34
C GLN A 342 16.73 16.10 10.94
N GLU A 343 15.43 16.26 10.66
CA GLU A 343 14.40 15.34 11.14
C GLU A 343 14.55 13.96 10.49
N ARG A 344 14.25 12.91 11.26
CA ARG A 344 14.30 11.52 10.79
C ARG A 344 13.12 10.75 11.33
N ALA A 345 12.36 10.14 10.42
CA ALA A 345 11.33 9.18 10.82
C ALA A 345 11.96 8.04 11.61
N ASN A 346 11.40 7.74 12.78
CA ASN A 346 11.81 6.63 13.63
C ASN A 346 10.56 5.95 14.21
N HIS A 347 10.68 4.67 14.53
CA HIS A 347 9.54 3.86 14.94
C HIS A 347 9.05 4.21 16.36
N GLU A 348 9.94 4.62 17.26
CA GLU A 348 9.59 5.01 18.63
C GLU A 348 8.66 6.24 18.66
N GLU A 349 8.93 7.26 17.86
CA GLU A 349 8.10 8.48 17.76
C GLU A 349 6.68 8.18 17.26
N VAL A 350 6.56 7.21 16.34
CA VAL A 350 5.27 6.73 15.86
C VAL A 350 4.43 6.14 17.01
N LEU A 351 5.06 5.38 17.91
CA LEU A 351 4.38 4.76 19.05
C LEU A 351 4.01 5.79 20.13
N GLU A 352 4.89 6.76 20.42
CA GLU A 352 4.65 7.76 21.47
C GLU A 352 3.56 8.76 21.08
N THR A 353 3.61 9.29 19.85
CA THR A 353 2.53 10.11 19.28
C THR A 353 1.19 9.38 19.31
N GLY A 354 1.24 8.06 19.08
CA GLY A 354 0.11 7.16 19.11
C GLY A 354 -0.73 7.29 20.37
N ARG A 355 -0.13 7.39 21.55
CA ARG A 355 -0.86 7.12 22.80
C ARG A 355 -1.95 8.15 23.13
N GLN A 356 -1.68 9.44 22.92
CA GLN A 356 -2.66 10.51 23.25
C GLN A 356 -3.75 10.62 22.18
N THR A 357 -3.41 10.48 20.90
CA THR A 357 -4.39 10.53 19.81
C THR A 357 -5.16 9.22 19.68
N ALA A 358 -4.59 8.08 20.08
CA ALA A 358 -5.25 6.77 20.06
C ALA A 358 -6.56 6.80 20.83
N GLU A 359 -6.62 7.38 22.03
CA GLU A 359 -7.87 7.46 22.81
C GLU A 359 -8.96 8.26 22.07
N LYS A 360 -8.58 9.37 21.41
CA LYS A 360 -9.53 10.16 20.61
C LYS A 360 -10.00 9.39 19.37
N LEU A 361 -9.10 8.72 18.66
CA LEU A 361 -9.44 7.87 17.52
C LEU A 361 -10.32 6.70 17.94
N GLU A 362 -10.02 6.09 19.07
CA GLU A 362 -10.79 5.01 19.69
C GLU A 362 -12.23 5.45 19.99
N ASN A 363 -12.40 6.64 20.57
CA ASN A 363 -13.70 7.23 20.82
C ASN A 363 -14.45 7.57 19.52
N LEU A 364 -13.76 8.11 18.51
CA LEU A 364 -14.33 8.40 17.19
C LEU A 364 -14.90 7.11 16.58
N VAL A 365 -14.07 6.07 16.44
CA VAL A 365 -14.46 4.78 15.84
C VAL A 365 -15.56 4.10 16.66
N SER A 366 -15.46 4.08 17.99
CA SER A 366 -16.49 3.49 18.84
C SER A 366 -17.85 4.17 18.66
N THR A 367 -17.85 5.51 18.54
CA THR A 367 -19.07 6.29 18.33
C THR A 367 -19.63 6.11 16.93
N MET A 368 -18.77 6.02 15.90
CA MET A 368 -19.19 5.64 14.55
C MET A 368 -19.85 4.25 14.54
N VAL A 369 -19.24 3.25 15.17
CA VAL A 369 -19.79 1.89 15.25
C VAL A 369 -21.16 1.87 15.92
N ALA A 370 -21.36 2.67 16.97
CA ALA A 370 -22.66 2.81 17.62
C ALA A 370 -23.77 3.26 16.66
N ARG A 371 -23.42 4.10 15.67
CA ARG A 371 -24.34 4.69 14.68
C ARG A 371 -24.48 3.89 13.40
N LEU A 372 -23.73 2.80 13.22
CA LEU A 372 -23.92 1.94 12.06
C LEU A 372 -25.31 1.31 12.09
N GLU A 373 -26.12 1.61 11.09
CA GLU A 373 -27.38 0.91 10.87
C GLU A 373 -27.10 -0.48 10.28
N HIS A 374 -27.93 -1.48 10.61
CA HIS A 374 -27.85 -2.75 9.90
C HIS A 374 -28.30 -2.51 8.46
N SER A 375 -27.51 -2.96 7.48
CA SER A 375 -27.98 -2.99 6.10
C SER A 375 -29.02 -4.10 6.01
N ASN A 376 -30.31 -3.76 6.05
CA ASN A 376 -31.38 -4.68 5.68
C ASN A 376 -31.34 -4.91 4.16
N ASN A 377 -30.27 -5.53 3.64
CA ASN A 377 -30.17 -5.86 2.23
C ASN A 377 -30.99 -7.12 1.94
N ASN A 378 -32.29 -6.88 1.76
CA ASN A 378 -33.24 -7.80 1.15
C ASN A 378 -33.52 -7.40 -0.32
N SER A 379 -32.52 -6.87 -1.00
CA SER A 379 -32.64 -6.42 -2.39
C SER A 379 -31.27 -6.32 -3.06
N PHE A 380 -30.85 -7.39 -3.74
CA PHE A 380 -30.23 -7.37 -5.06
C PHE A 380 -30.52 -8.69 -5.77
#